data_AF-A0A7C4C3R5-F1
#
_entry.id   AF-A0A7C4C3R5-F1
#
_cell.length_a   1.000
_cell.length_b   1.000
_cell.length_c   1.000
_cell.angle_alpha   90.00
_cell.angle_beta   90.00
_cell.angle_gamma   90.00
#
_symmetry.space_group_name_H-M   'P 1'
#
loop_
_entity.id
_entity.type
_entity.pdbx_description
1 polymer ?
#
loop_
_entity_poly.entity_id
_entity_poly.type
_entity_poly.pdbx_seq_one_letter_code
_entity_poly.pdbx_strand_id
1 'polypeptide(L)'
;MGGIKVYISDELERKFREAAMKLYGYGKGSLSVACEKAISMWLSQVSEFLDIVESVEDPVEAIYGMLSHIKRTGVELQHEAREIRARKTLR
;
A
#
# COMPACT_ATOMS: atom_id res chain seq x y z
N MET A 1 5.63 -3.10 -26.96
CA MET A 1 5.71 -2.64 -25.56
C MET A 1 4.57 -1.69 -25.31
N GLY A 2 3.90 -1.81 -24.16
CA GLY A 2 2.96 -0.78 -23.70
C GLY A 2 3.72 0.45 -23.18
N GLY A 3 3.08 1.61 -23.22
CA GLY A 3 3.62 2.85 -22.66
C GLY A 3 2.62 3.46 -21.69
N ILE A 4 3.12 3.97 -20.57
CA ILE A 4 2.31 4.68 -19.57
C ILE A 4 2.88 6.08 -19.43
N LYS A 5 2.01 7.10 -19.52
CA LYS A 5 2.38 8.48 -19.20
C LYS A 5 2.08 8.72 -17.72
N VAL A 6 3.12 9.01 -16.95
CA VAL A 6 3.01 9.28 -15.51
C VAL A 6 3.52 10.68 -15.19
N TYR A 7 2.94 11.27 -14.16
CA TYR A 7 3.38 12.55 -13.60
C TYR A 7 3.77 12.31 -12.15
N ILE A 8 4.99 12.68 -11.80
CA ILE A 8 5.57 12.58 -10.46
C ILE A 8 6.24 13.91 -10.12
N SER A 9 6.62 14.12 -8.87
CA SER A 9 7.36 15.34 -8.50
C SER A 9 8.72 15.40 -9.19
N ASP A 10 9.15 16.61 -9.55
CA ASP A 10 10.44 16.85 -10.21
C ASP A 10 11.62 16.29 -9.40
N GLU A 11 11.54 16.38 -8.07
CA GLU A 11 12.57 15.84 -7.18
C GLU A 11 12.67 14.30 -7.30
N LEU A 12 11.53 13.61 -7.35
CA LEU A 12 11.50 12.16 -7.45
C LEU A 12 11.98 11.71 -8.84
N GLU A 13 11.54 12.39 -9.89
CA GLU A 13 11.97 12.16 -11.27
C GLU A 13 13.49 12.25 -11.39
N ARG A 14 14.08 13.34 -10.88
CA ARG A 14 15.53 13.55 -10.94
C ARG A 14 16.28 12.44 -10.23
N LYS A 15 15.88 12.09 -9.00
CA LYS A 15 16.51 11.01 -8.23
C LYS A 15 16.40 9.67 -8.95
N PHE A 16 15.23 9.37 -9.51
CA PHE A 16 14.99 8.14 -10.25
C PHE A 16 15.87 8.05 -11.50
N ARG A 17 15.95 9.13 -12.28
CA ARG A 17 16.78 9.21 -13.48
C ARG A 17 18.26 9.05 -13.17
N GLU A 18 18.76 9.75 -12.16
CA GLU A 18 20.16 9.62 -11.72
C GLU A 18 20.49 8.18 -11.31
N ALA A 19 19.62 7.55 -10.51
CA ALA A 19 19.80 6.16 -10.09
C ALA A 19 19.78 5.20 -11.29
N ALA A 20 18.79 5.33 -12.18
CA ALA A 20 18.65 4.51 -13.37
C ALA A 20 19.90 4.61 -14.27
N MET A 21 20.43 5.81 -14.47
CA MET A 21 21.64 6.02 -15.25
C MET A 21 22.90 5.46 -14.59
N LYS A 22 23.03 5.60 -13.26
CA LYS A 22 24.16 5.03 -12.52
C LYS A 22 24.16 3.49 -12.54
N LEU A 23 22.98 2.87 -12.51
CA LEU A 23 22.83 1.41 -12.49
C LEU A 23 22.90 0.77 -13.88
N TYR A 24 22.26 1.39 -14.88
CA TYR A 24 22.05 0.77 -16.20
C TYR A 24 22.73 1.53 -17.35
N GLY A 25 23.49 2.57 -17.02
CA GLY A 25 24.23 3.39 -17.97
C GLY A 25 23.46 4.59 -18.51
N TYR A 26 24.19 5.46 -19.20
CA TYR A 26 23.70 6.73 -19.73
C TYR A 26 23.10 6.63 -21.15
N GLY A 27 22.95 5.40 -21.66
CA GLY A 27 22.38 5.13 -22.98
C GLY A 27 20.85 5.16 -23.01
N LYS A 28 20.29 4.96 -24.21
CA LYS A 28 18.84 4.78 -24.38
C LYS A 28 18.37 3.52 -23.64
N GLY A 29 17.27 3.64 -22.90
CA GLY A 29 16.58 2.50 -22.28
C GLY A 29 16.83 2.31 -20.78
N SER A 30 17.79 3.00 -20.16
CA SER A 30 18.05 2.87 -18.71
C SER A 30 16.84 3.20 -17.85
N LEU A 31 16.08 4.25 -18.22
CA LEU A 31 14.81 4.60 -17.58
C LEU A 31 13.74 3.52 -17.76
N SER A 32 13.63 2.93 -18.96
CA SER A 32 12.65 1.87 -19.22
C SER A 32 12.95 0.64 -18.39
N VAL A 33 14.22 0.22 -18.32
CA VAL A 33 14.66 -0.91 -17.49
C VAL A 33 14.40 -0.66 -16.01
N ALA A 34 14.71 0.55 -15.52
CA ALA A 34 14.43 0.93 -14.15
C ALA A 34 12.93 0.95 -13.85
N CYS A 35 12.11 1.50 -14.76
CA CYS A 35 10.65 1.55 -14.60
C CYS A 35 10.05 0.15 -14.55
N GLU A 36 10.45 -0.73 -15.46
CA GLU A 36 9.94 -2.10 -15.50
C GLU A 36 10.25 -2.85 -14.21
N LYS A 37 11.51 -2.78 -13.73
CA LYS A 37 11.88 -3.36 -12.43
C LYS A 37 11.10 -2.76 -11.26
N ALA A 38 10.93 -1.44 -11.23
CA ALA A 38 10.20 -0.78 -10.14
C ALA A 38 8.72 -1.19 -10.13
N ILE A 39 8.07 -1.22 -11.29
CA ILE A 39 6.67 -1.65 -11.43
C ILE A 39 6.54 -3.12 -11.07
N SER A 40 7.43 -4.01 -11.54
CA SER A 40 7.40 -5.43 -11.17
C SER A 40 7.56 -5.64 -9.67
N MET A 41 8.47 -4.90 -9.03
CA MET A 41 8.68 -4.99 -7.59
C MET A 41 7.46 -4.49 -6.81
N TRP A 42 6.88 -3.37 -7.23
CA TRP A 42 5.64 -2.86 -6.63
C TRP A 42 4.48 -3.84 -6.80
N LEU A 43 4.30 -4.41 -7.99
CA LEU A 43 3.27 -5.43 -8.23
C LEU A 43 3.49 -6.68 -7.37
N SER A 44 4.74 -7.12 -7.19
CA SER A 44 5.04 -8.28 -6.33
C SER A 44 4.70 -8.00 -4.86
N GLN A 45 4.89 -6.76 -4.40
CA GLN A 45 4.52 -6.35 -3.04
C GLN A 45 3.01 -6.24 -2.86
N VAL A 46 2.29 -5.84 -3.91
CA VAL A 46 0.85 -5.60 -3.83
C VAL A 46 0.04 -6.84 -4.20
N SER A 47 0.57 -7.80 -4.99
CA SER A 47 -0.18 -9.01 -5.37
C SER A 47 -0.51 -9.86 -4.15
N GLU A 48 0.39 -9.99 -3.17
CA GLU A 48 0.07 -10.71 -1.93
C GLU A 48 -1.16 -10.13 -1.23
N PHE A 49 -1.31 -8.80 -1.26
CA PHE A 49 -2.48 -8.13 -0.69
C PHE A 49 -3.72 -8.22 -1.59
N LEU A 50 -3.56 -8.05 -2.90
CA LEU A 50 -4.65 -8.15 -3.87
C LEU A 50 -5.23 -9.57 -3.92
N ASP A 51 -4.40 -10.60 -3.91
CA ASP A 51 -4.83 -12.00 -3.90
C ASP A 51 -5.61 -12.32 -2.61
N ILE A 52 -5.20 -11.76 -1.46
CA ILE A 52 -5.98 -11.86 -0.21
C ILE A 52 -7.32 -11.14 -0.32
N VAL A 53 -7.36 -9.96 -0.93
CA VAL A 53 -8.62 -9.20 -1.11
C VAL A 53 -9.55 -9.88 -2.12
N GLU A 54 -9.01 -10.40 -3.22
CA GLU A 54 -9.78 -11.11 -4.26
C GLU A 54 -10.26 -12.49 -3.79
N SER A 55 -9.50 -13.16 -2.92
CA SER A 55 -9.91 -14.46 -2.34
C SER A 55 -10.98 -14.33 -1.25
N VAL A 56 -11.23 -13.12 -0.76
CA VAL A 56 -12.28 -12.85 0.22
C VAL A 56 -13.47 -12.23 -0.52
N GLU A 57 -14.46 -13.07 -0.82
CA GLU A 57 -15.68 -12.70 -1.55
C GLU A 57 -16.43 -11.52 -0.89
N ASP A 58 -16.40 -11.45 0.43
CA ASP A 58 -16.85 -10.28 1.20
C ASP A 58 -15.92 -10.01 2.40
N PRO A 59 -14.99 -9.05 2.29
CA PRO A 59 -14.04 -8.74 3.37
C PRO A 59 -14.71 -8.10 4.58
N VAL A 60 -15.87 -7.47 4.41
CA VAL A 60 -16.65 -6.93 5.51
C VAL A 60 -17.25 -8.08 6.31
N GLU A 61 -17.85 -9.06 5.63
CA GLU A 61 -18.42 -10.24 6.29
C GLU A 61 -17.35 -11.11 6.97
N ALA A 62 -16.17 -11.26 6.35
CA ALA A 62 -15.05 -11.96 6.96
C ALA A 62 -14.64 -11.32 8.31
N ILE A 63 -14.57 -9.97 8.36
CA ILE A 63 -14.28 -9.24 9.59
C ILE A 63 -15.39 -9.44 10.62
N TYR A 64 -16.67 -9.38 10.23
CA TYR A 64 -17.78 -9.67 11.13
C TYR A 64 -17.73 -11.09 11.68
N GLY A 65 -17.39 -12.08 10.85
CA GLY A 65 -17.21 -13.48 11.28
C GLY A 65 -16.08 -13.63 12.31
N MET A 66 -14.93 -12.99 12.07
CA MET A 66 -13.82 -13.00 13.04
C MET A 66 -14.22 -12.37 14.39
N LEU A 67 -15.02 -11.30 14.36
CA LEU A 67 -15.45 -10.56 15.55
C LEU A 67 -16.72 -11.13 16.20
N SER A 68 -17.27 -12.23 15.69
CA SER A 68 -18.53 -12.83 16.16
C SER A 68 -18.53 -13.25 17.64
N HIS A 69 -17.35 -13.52 18.21
CA HIS A 69 -17.17 -13.83 19.63
C HIS A 69 -17.28 -12.61 20.55
N ILE A 70 -17.21 -11.38 19.99
CA ILE A 70 -17.34 -10.13 20.72
C ILE A 70 -18.83 -9.80 20.86
N LYS A 71 -19.37 -9.95 22.06
CA LYS A 71 -20.79 -9.72 22.37
C LYS A 71 -21.17 -8.23 22.49
N ARG A 72 -20.25 -7.31 22.21
CA ARG A 72 -20.43 -5.87 22.32
C ARG A 72 -20.70 -5.28 20.94
N THR A 73 -21.64 -4.35 20.88
CA THR A 73 -21.97 -3.59 19.68
C THR A 73 -20.83 -2.64 19.31
N GLY A 74 -20.79 -2.23 18.03
CA GLY A 74 -19.79 -1.26 17.56
C GLY A 74 -19.85 0.08 18.34
N VAL A 75 -21.04 0.51 18.76
CA VAL A 75 -21.24 1.73 19.54
C VAL A 75 -20.62 1.60 20.93
N GLU A 76 -20.83 0.47 21.61
CA GLU A 76 -20.22 0.21 22.92
C GLU A 76 -18.69 0.18 22.85
N LEU A 77 -18.13 -0.46 21.82
CA LEU A 77 -16.69 -0.47 21.59
C LEU A 77 -16.12 0.93 21.30
N GLN A 78 -16.89 1.80 20.63
CA GLN A 78 -16.50 3.20 20.41
C GLN A 78 -16.48 4.02 21.70
N HIS A 79 -17.45 3.80 22.60
CA HIS A 79 -17.46 4.43 23.92
C HIS A 79 -16.24 3.99 24.75
N GLU A 80 -15.95 2.68 24.79
CA GLU A 80 -14.78 2.13 25.48
C GLU A 80 -13.46 2.70 24.92
N ALA A 81 -13.34 2.77 23.60
CA ALA A 81 -12.17 3.37 22.95
C ALA A 81 -11.98 4.85 23.31
N ARG A 82 -13.08 5.62 23.43
CA ARG A 82 -13.03 7.02 23.84
C ARG A 82 -12.53 7.17 25.28
N GLU A 83 -12.99 6.33 26.21
CA GLU A 83 -12.52 6.34 27.60
C GLU A 83 -11.05 5.97 27.73
N ILE A 84 -10.59 4.94 27.00
CA ILE A 84 -9.18 4.51 26.98
C ILE A 84 -8.29 5.67 26.52
N ARG A 85 -8.68 6.38 25.45
CA ARG A 85 -7.92 7.53 24.93
C ARG A 85 -7.87 8.68 25.93
N ALA A 86 -9.00 9.03 26.54
CA ALA A 86 -9.06 10.09 27.57
C ALA A 86 -8.14 9.78 28.75
N ARG A 87 -8.13 8.52 29.21
CA ARG A 87 -7.26 8.05 30.29
C ARG A 87 -5.77 8.07 29.93
N LYS A 88 -5.44 7.85 28.65
CA LYS A 88 -4.07 7.85 28.14
C LYS A 88 -3.49 9.26 28.00
N THR A 89 -4.32 10.28 27.80
CA THR A 89 -3.90 11.70 27.74
C THR A 89 -3.72 12.33 29.12
N LEU A 90 -4.31 11.75 30.16
CA LEU A 90 -4.17 12.19 31.55
C LEU A 90 -2.92 11.60 32.26
N ARG A 91 -2.07 10.87 31.53
CA ARG A 91 -0.83 10.25 32.01
C ARG A 91 0.35 10.83 31.25
#